data_AF-A0AA47MMN1-F1
#
_entry.id   AF-A0AA47MMN1-F1
#
_cell.length_a   1.000
_cell.length_b   1.000
_cell.length_c   1.000
_cell.angle_alpha   90.00
_cell.angle_beta   90.00
_cell.angle_gamma   90.00
#
_symmetry.space_group_name_H-M   'P 1'
#
loop_
_entity.id
_entity.type
_entity.pdbx_description
1 polymer ?
#
loop_
_entity_poly.entity_id
_entity_poly.type
_entity_poly.pdbx_seq_one_letter_code
_entity_poly.pdbx_strand_id
1 'polypeptide(L)'
;MSVEDVCSELERMHLNANYAKVVRDNDLNGLALVFGDVDQLKLLFPMTLGQWTAFRLRFWGFPSDRRQTGRQTASHPGTTSTPSTCLGPHRPASQPAS
;
A
#
# COMPACT_ATOMS: atom_id res chain seq x y z
N MET A 1 -11.75 -2.45 -10.98
CA MET A 1 -11.68 -3.86 -11.39
C MET A 1 -13.08 -4.29 -11.82
N SER A 2 -13.21 -4.70 -13.08
CA SER A 2 -14.43 -5.33 -13.62
C SER A 2 -14.61 -6.75 -13.09
N VAL A 3 -15.72 -7.38 -13.45
CA VAL A 3 -15.99 -8.82 -13.22
C VAL A 3 -14.90 -9.69 -13.87
N GLU A 4 -14.45 -9.34 -15.07
CA GLU A 4 -13.42 -10.06 -15.81
C GLU A 4 -12.05 -9.92 -15.12
N ASP A 5 -11.70 -8.72 -14.65
CA ASP A 5 -10.47 -8.51 -13.87
C ASP A 5 -10.45 -9.40 -12.62
N VAL A 6 -11.59 -9.51 -11.93
CA VAL A 6 -11.76 -10.38 -10.75
C VAL A 6 -11.59 -11.84 -11.14
N CYS A 7 -12.20 -12.30 -12.24
CA CYS A 7 -12.04 -13.67 -12.74
C CYS A 7 -10.57 -13.99 -13.03
N SER A 8 -9.85 -13.10 -13.73
CA SER A 8 -8.43 -13.29 -14.03
C SER A 8 -7.57 -13.36 -12.76
N GLU A 9 -7.87 -12.56 -11.74
CA GLU A 9 -7.16 -12.63 -10.46
C GLU A 9 -7.43 -13.93 -9.70
N LEU A 10 -8.66 -14.45 -9.74
CA LEU A 10 -8.99 -15.75 -9.16
C LEU A 10 -8.24 -16.90 -9.86
N GLU A 11 -8.15 -16.86 -11.18
CA GLU A 11 -7.34 -17.81 -11.97
C GLU A 11 -5.85 -17.73 -11.57
N ARG A 12 -5.33 -16.52 -11.38
CA ARG A 12 -3.94 -16.29 -10.95
C ARG A 12 -3.65 -16.80 -9.53
N MET A 13 -4.68 -16.92 -8.71
CA MET A 13 -4.63 -17.55 -7.38
C MET A 13 -4.75 -19.08 -7.44
N HIS A 14 -4.84 -19.68 -8.64
CA HIS A 14 -5.08 -21.11 -8.85
C HIS A 14 -6.36 -21.61 -8.17
N LEU A 15 -7.37 -20.75 -8.08
CA LEU A 15 -8.69 -21.11 -7.58
C LEU A 15 -9.52 -21.78 -8.68
N ASN A 16 -10.42 -22.68 -8.29
CA ASN A 16 -11.22 -23.49 -9.22
C ASN A 16 -12.02 -22.61 -10.20
N ALA A 17 -12.09 -23.01 -11.47
CA ALA A 17 -12.87 -22.36 -12.53
C ALA A 17 -14.35 -22.13 -12.17
N ASN A 18 -14.91 -22.93 -11.27
CA ASN A 18 -16.27 -22.74 -10.74
C ASN A 18 -16.46 -21.36 -10.09
N TYR A 19 -15.42 -20.77 -9.48
CA TYR A 19 -15.52 -19.45 -8.87
C TYR A 19 -15.68 -18.33 -9.90
N ALA A 20 -15.05 -18.44 -11.08
CA ALA A 20 -15.25 -17.47 -12.16
C ALA A 20 -16.70 -17.46 -12.65
N LYS A 21 -17.38 -18.61 -12.63
CA LYS A 21 -18.82 -18.66 -12.91
C LYS A 21 -19.64 -17.93 -11.85
N VAL A 22 -19.36 -18.19 -10.57
CA VAL A 22 -20.04 -17.51 -9.45
C VAL A 22 -19.87 -15.99 -9.52
N VAL A 23 -18.66 -15.50 -9.85
CA VAL A 23 -18.39 -14.06 -10.02
C VAL A 23 -19.28 -13.45 -11.10
N ARG A 24 -19.38 -14.10 -12.26
CA ARG A 24 -20.21 -13.60 -13.37
C ARG A 24 -21.70 -13.66 -13.05
N ASP A 25 -22.17 -14.78 -12.49
CA ASP A 25 -23.58 -15.00 -12.18
C ASP A 25 -24.11 -14.03 -11.10
N ASN A 26 -23.22 -13.46 -10.27
CA ASN A 26 -23.56 -12.55 -9.19
C ASN A 26 -23.02 -11.11 -9.39
N ASP A 27 -22.50 -10.79 -10.58
CA ASP A 27 -21.93 -9.48 -10.93
C ASP A 27 -20.89 -8.96 -9.89
N LEU A 28 -20.01 -9.84 -9.44
CA LEU A 28 -19.03 -9.54 -8.39
C LEU A 28 -17.83 -8.78 -8.95
N ASN A 29 -17.99 -7.48 -9.16
CA ASN A 29 -16.90 -6.58 -9.50
C ASN A 29 -16.06 -6.17 -8.26
N GLY A 30 -14.97 -5.44 -8.46
CA GLY A 30 -14.07 -5.06 -7.37
C GLY A 30 -14.73 -4.24 -6.24
N LEU A 31 -15.76 -3.42 -6.55
CA LEU A 31 -16.48 -2.67 -5.52
C LEU A 31 -17.37 -3.60 -4.68
N ALA A 32 -18.07 -4.53 -5.33
CA ALA A 32 -18.86 -5.55 -4.65
C ALA A 32 -18.00 -6.40 -3.73
N LEU A 33 -16.77 -6.72 -4.14
CA LEU A 33 -15.83 -7.43 -3.29
C LEU A 33 -15.41 -6.60 -2.08
N VAL A 34 -15.10 -5.32 -2.23
CA VAL A 34 -14.56 -4.47 -1.15
C VAL A 34 -15.62 -4.03 -0.14
N PHE A 35 -16.83 -3.73 -0.61
CA PHE A 35 -17.90 -3.13 0.20
C PHE A 35 -19.07 -4.07 0.47
N GLY A 36 -19.07 -5.26 -0.14
CA GLY A 36 -20.13 -6.25 0.03
C GLY A 36 -20.16 -6.86 1.43
N ASP A 37 -21.29 -7.48 1.74
CA ASP A 37 -21.45 -8.23 2.98
C ASP A 37 -20.53 -9.45 3.00
N VAL A 38 -19.71 -9.55 4.05
CA VAL A 38 -18.67 -10.58 4.16
C VAL A 38 -19.27 -11.97 4.31
N ASP A 39 -20.41 -12.10 5.00
CA ASP A 39 -21.01 -13.41 5.23
C ASP A 39 -21.76 -13.90 3.99
N GLN A 40 -22.35 -12.99 3.21
CA GLN A 40 -22.85 -13.33 1.86
C GLN A 40 -21.73 -13.72 0.91
N LEU A 41 -20.59 -13.00 0.91
CA LEU A 41 -19.45 -13.38 0.08
C LEU A 41 -18.93 -14.78 0.42
N LYS A 42 -18.80 -15.13 1.71
CA LYS A 42 -18.39 -16.48 2.12
C LYS A 42 -19.36 -17.57 1.66
N LEU A 43 -20.65 -17.26 1.55
CA LEU A 43 -21.64 -18.21 1.05
C LEU A 43 -21.44 -18.50 -0.45
N LEU A 44 -21.10 -17.47 -1.22
CA LEU A 44 -20.80 -17.58 -2.66
C LEU A 44 -19.45 -18.25 -2.92
N PHE A 45 -18.49 -18.02 -2.02
CA PHE A 45 -17.14 -18.57 -2.10
C PHE A 45 -16.90 -19.54 -0.93
N PRO A 46 -17.34 -20.81 -1.02
CA PRO A 46 -17.03 -21.83 -0.02
C PRO A 46 -15.54 -22.20 -0.07
N MET A 47 -14.71 -21.29 0.41
CA MET A 47 -13.26 -21.37 0.49
C MET A 47 -12.85 -21.85 1.88
N THR A 48 -11.70 -22.50 1.96
CA THR A 48 -11.04 -22.71 3.26
C THR A 48 -10.60 -21.38 3.87
N LEU A 49 -10.37 -21.33 5.18
CA LEU A 49 -9.86 -20.13 5.86
C LEU A 49 -8.59 -19.57 5.20
N GLY A 50 -7.67 -20.45 4.78
CA GLY A 50 -6.43 -20.07 4.11
C GLY A 50 -6.67 -19.41 2.75
N GLN A 51 -7.54 -20.01 1.92
CA GLN A 51 -7.93 -19.43 0.63
C GLN A 51 -8.64 -18.09 0.80
N TRP A 52 -9.55 -17.99 1.77
CA TRP A 52 -10.25 -16.75 2.08
C TRP A 52 -9.31 -15.65 2.55
N THR A 53 -8.30 -15.99 3.37
CA THR A 53 -7.27 -15.04 3.81
C THR A 53 -6.44 -14.54 2.64
N ALA A 54 -6.00 -15.44 1.74
CA ALA A 54 -5.26 -15.07 0.54
C ALA A 54 -6.09 -14.19 -0.40
N PHE A 55 -7.38 -14.50 -0.55
CA PHE A 55 -8.33 -13.70 -1.31
C PHE A 55 -8.45 -12.29 -0.75
N ARG A 56 -8.67 -12.16 0.56
CA ARG A 56 -8.77 -10.83 1.20
C ARG A 56 -7.50 -10.01 1.02
N LEU A 57 -6.34 -10.63 1.19
CA LEU A 57 -5.05 -9.97 1.00
C LEU A 57 -4.88 -9.45 -0.43
N ARG A 58 -5.35 -10.20 -1.43
CA ARG A 58 -5.23 -9.81 -2.84
C ARG A 58 -6.11 -8.61 -3.19
N PHE A 59 -7.35 -8.56 -2.69
CA PHE A 59 -8.34 -7.56 -3.10
C PHE A 59 -8.45 -6.35 -2.17
N TRP A 60 -8.34 -6.53 -0.85
CA TRP A 60 -8.39 -5.40 0.10
C TRP A 60 -7.02 -4.80 0.40
N GLY A 61 -5.95 -5.57 0.15
CA GLY A 61 -4.65 -5.28 0.74
C GLY A 61 -4.71 -5.32 2.28
N PHE A 62 -3.54 -5.25 2.90
CA PHE A 62 -3.48 -4.68 4.24
C PHE A 62 -3.23 -3.17 4.07
N PRO A 63 -3.67 -2.32 5.01
CA PRO A 63 -2.92 -1.10 5.25
C PRO A 63 -1.51 -1.55 5.64
N SER A 64 -0.64 -1.68 4.65
CA SER A 64 0.78 -1.59 4.90
C SER A 64 0.91 -0.22 5.55
N ASP A 65 1.23 -0.17 6.84
CA ASP A 65 1.89 0.98 7.44
C ASP A 65 3.17 1.16 6.62
N ARG A 66 3.01 1.79 5.46
CA ARG A 66 4.07 2.29 4.64
C ARG A 66 4.58 3.39 5.53
N ARG A 67 5.52 3.04 6.42
CA ARG A 67 6.58 3.94 6.85
C ARG A 67 7.16 4.44 5.54
N GLN A 68 6.54 5.50 5.03
CA GLN A 68 7.17 6.44 4.14
C GLN A 68 8.29 6.98 5.01
N THR A 69 9.41 6.27 5.03
CA THR A 69 10.68 6.92 5.29
C THR A 69 10.76 7.92 4.15
N GLY A 70 10.28 9.13 4.43
CA GLY A 70 10.31 10.24 3.51
C GLY A 70 11.78 10.48 3.19
N ARG A 71 12.24 9.90 2.09
CA ARG A 71 13.38 10.46 1.39
C ARG A 71 12.86 11.76 0.80
N GLN A 72 12.99 12.84 1.57
CA GLN A 72 12.84 14.19 1.06
C GLN A 72 13.85 14.34 -0.07
N THR A 73 13.41 14.12 -1.31
CA THR A 73 14.09 14.71 -2.46
C THR A 73 13.74 16.19 -2.41
N ALA A 74 14.57 16.96 -1.70
CA ALA A 74 14.56 18.40 -1.80
C ALA A 74 15.06 18.78 -3.20
N SER A 75 14.14 18.86 -4.15
CA SER A 75 14.34 19.59 -5.39
C SER A 75 13.70 20.96 -5.21
N HIS A 76 14.50 21.95 -4.80
CA HIS A 76 14.26 23.34 -5.16
C HIS A 76 15.37 23.79 -6.13
N PRO A 77 15.02 24.51 -7.20
CA PRO A 77 15.96 24.98 -8.20
C PRO A 77 16.66 26.25 -7.71
N GLY A 78 17.96 26.35 -7.98
CA GLY A 78 18.72 27.59 -8.09
C GLY A 78 18.73 28.52 -6.88
N THR A 79 19.78 28.46 -6.06
CA THR A 79 20.50 29.66 -5.61
C THR A 79 21.93 29.26 -5.25
N THR A 80 22.86 29.91 -5.94
CA THR A 80 24.32 30.03 -5.79
C THR A 80 24.92 29.50 -4.48
N SER A 81 25.65 28.38 -4.56
CA SER A 81 26.52 27.89 -3.49
C SER A 81 27.92 28.51 -3.61
N THR A 82 28.24 29.45 -2.73
CA THR A 82 29.63 29.75 -2.35
C THR A 82 30.15 28.62 -1.44
N PRO A 83 31.37 28.10 -1.63
CA PRO A 83 31.95 27.16 -0.68
C PRO A 83 32.51 27.95 0.50
N SER A 84 31.85 27.86 1.65
CA SER A 84 32.35 28.41 2.91
C SER A 84 33.40 27.46 3.48
N THR A 85 34.66 27.89 3.43
CA THR A 85 35.81 27.27 4.09
C THR A 85 35.53 27.10 5.59
N CYS A 86 35.67 25.88 6.10
CA CYS A 86 35.66 25.60 7.53
C CYS A 86 36.88 26.25 8.20
N LEU A 87 36.72 27.45 8.79
CA LEU A 87 37.66 27.96 9.79
C LEU A 87 37.28 27.39 11.17
N GLY A 88 38.26 26.81 11.84
CA GLY A 88 38.15 26.20 13.17
C GLY A 88 37.72 27.17 14.28
N PRO A 89 37.44 26.63 15.48
CA PRO A 89 36.71 27.34 16.52
C PRO A 89 37.52 28.48 17.14
N HIS A 90 36.93 29.67 17.11
CA HIS A 90 37.32 30.84 17.88
C HIS A 90 37.06 30.57 19.38
N ARG A 91 38.12 30.70 20.20
CA ARG A 91 38.06 30.70 21.66
C ARG A 91 37.46 32.03 22.14
N PRO A 92 36.40 32.05 22.98
CA PRO A 92 35.95 33.30 23.58
C PRO A 92 36.83 33.65 24.78
N ALA A 93 37.22 34.93 24.85
CA ALA A 93 37.87 35.53 26.01
C ALA A 93 36.81 35.95 27.03
N SER A 94 36.93 35.46 28.26
CA SER A 94 36.15 35.95 29.40
C SER A 94 37.03 36.88 30.22
N GLN A 95 36.68 38.17 30.27
CA GLN A 95 37.00 39.03 31.42
C GLN A 95 35.77 39.08 32.33
N PRO A 96 35.97 39.28 33.64
CA PRO A 96 35.40 40.50 34.20
C PRO A 96 36.36 41.25 35.13
N ALA A 97 36.06 42.55 35.27
CA ALA A 97 36.73 43.51 36.14
C ALA A 97 36.23 43.43 37.59
N SER A 98 37.14 43.67 38.54
CA SER A 98 37.00 44.57 39.70
C SER A 98 38.38 44.81 40.31
#